data_AF-A0A6B2G2X0-F1
#
_entry.id   AF-A0A6B2G2X0-F1
#
_cell.length_a   1.000
_cell.length_b   1.000
_cell.length_c   1.000
_cell.angle_alpha   90.00
_cell.angle_beta   90.00
_cell.angle_gamma   90.00
#
_symmetry.space_group_name_H-M   'P 1'
#
loop_
_entity.id
_entity.type
_entity.pdbx_description
1 polymer ?
#
loop_
_entity_poly.entity_id
_entity_poly.type
_entity_poly.pdbx_seq_one_letter_code
_entity_poly.pdbx_strand_id
1 'polypeptide(L)'
;MIYEQPSHTPSYAVIPYDTTSNKNAVNLEKNGLGKIQIDLVENSTITSTDHFQRVHHIKFSIPPSLHYSPGDVLVVYPKNEIQLIDSMKSLFNHIDETKLFTIQSLCNGQPSTLLVNFHWLCKWYFDLNAIPRRYFFYLLSQYSTNDVEKNKLIEFYLPENVDSFYSYCSRPRRNYYESLRDFSKSVKCLDMGCLLELIPSMKPREYSICSSYSHESKLDIVVALVRYQTVIVQP
;
A
#
# COMPACT_ATOMS: atom_id res chain seq x y z
N MET A 1 6.89 -18.83 29.07
CA MET A 1 5.84 -19.48 28.23
C MET A 1 6.32 -19.39 26.80
N ILE A 2 6.60 -20.53 26.17
CA ILE A 2 6.96 -20.57 24.75
C ILE A 2 5.65 -20.36 23.99
N TYR A 3 5.43 -19.18 23.41
CA TYR A 3 4.32 -18.98 22.50
C TYR A 3 4.53 -19.93 21.31
N GLU A 4 3.65 -20.93 21.17
CA GLU A 4 3.61 -21.76 19.97
C GLU A 4 3.42 -20.84 18.76
N GLN A 5 4.39 -20.88 17.85
CA GLN A 5 4.44 -20.05 16.67
C GLN A 5 3.45 -20.62 15.64
N PRO A 6 2.45 -19.86 15.18
CA PRO A 6 1.66 -20.31 14.05
C PRO A 6 2.57 -20.40 12.83
N SER A 7 2.69 -21.59 12.24
CA SER A 7 3.33 -21.77 10.94
C SER A 7 2.48 -21.02 9.91
N HIS A 8 2.86 -19.79 9.59
CA HIS A 8 2.16 -18.98 8.60
C HIS A 8 2.69 -19.38 7.22
N THR A 9 2.01 -20.32 6.56
CA THR A 9 2.24 -20.58 5.15
C THR A 9 1.34 -19.61 4.37
N PRO A 10 1.90 -18.71 3.54
CA PRO A 10 1.09 -17.79 2.75
C PRO A 10 0.16 -18.57 1.82
N SER A 11 -1.06 -18.07 1.61
CA SER A 11 -2.05 -18.65 0.69
C SER A 11 -1.74 -18.40 -0.79
N TYR A 12 -0.52 -17.92 -1.09
CA TYR A 12 -0.07 -17.55 -2.42
C TYR A 12 1.39 -18.01 -2.63
N ALA A 13 1.73 -18.25 -3.89
CA ALA A 13 3.09 -18.55 -4.33
C ALA A 13 3.64 -17.39 -5.15
N VAL A 14 4.91 -17.05 -4.94
CA VAL A 14 5.62 -16.02 -5.70
C VAL A 14 6.65 -16.71 -6.58
N ILE A 15 6.46 -16.62 -7.90
CA ILE A 15 7.25 -17.36 -8.88
C ILE A 15 7.95 -16.35 -9.80
N PRO A 16 9.28 -16.41 -9.97
CA PRO A 16 9.96 -15.60 -10.99
C PRO A 16 9.34 -15.83 -12.37
N TYR A 17 9.05 -14.75 -13.10
CA TYR A 17 8.52 -14.83 -14.46
C TYR A 17 9.66 -14.88 -15.48
N ASP A 18 9.69 -15.91 -16.31
CA ASP A 18 10.69 -16.07 -17.36
C ASP A 18 10.31 -15.26 -18.61
N THR A 19 11.03 -14.17 -18.86
CA THR A 19 10.81 -13.28 -20.01
C THR A 19 11.35 -13.86 -21.33
N THR A 20 12.14 -14.93 -21.31
CA THR A 20 12.73 -15.49 -22.54
C THR A 20 11.69 -16.16 -23.45
N SER A 21 10.57 -16.59 -22.88
CA SER A 21 9.48 -17.27 -23.58
C SER A 21 8.40 -16.32 -24.14
N ASN A 22 8.40 -15.02 -23.76
CA ASN A 22 7.39 -14.06 -24.21
C ASN A 22 7.99 -12.68 -24.46
N LYS A 23 8.27 -12.35 -25.74
CA LYS A 23 9.02 -11.15 -26.16
C LYS A 23 8.20 -9.84 -26.20
N ASN A 24 6.92 -9.88 -25.86
CA ASN A 24 6.07 -8.68 -25.89
C ASN A 24 6.21 -7.90 -24.58
N ALA A 25 6.27 -6.57 -24.67
CA ALA A 25 6.28 -5.69 -23.50
C ALA A 25 5.01 -5.90 -22.67
N VAL A 26 5.17 -6.36 -21.43
CA VAL A 26 4.07 -6.57 -20.49
C VAL A 26 3.62 -5.21 -19.95
N ASN A 27 2.38 -4.81 -20.24
CA ASN A 27 1.80 -3.60 -19.67
C ASN A 27 1.20 -3.88 -18.28
N LEU A 28 1.99 -3.63 -17.23
CA LEU A 28 1.55 -3.83 -15.85
C LEU A 28 0.52 -2.80 -15.38
N GLU A 29 0.35 -1.65 -16.04
CA GLU A 29 -0.61 -0.63 -15.59
C GLU A 29 -2.07 -1.10 -15.69
N LYS A 30 -2.33 -2.10 -16.54
CA LYS A 30 -3.66 -2.71 -16.70
C LYS A 30 -3.94 -3.85 -15.72
N ASN A 31 -3.03 -4.15 -14.79
CA ASN A 31 -3.18 -5.27 -13.86
C ASN A 31 -4.17 -4.94 -12.72
N GLY A 32 -5.45 -4.92 -13.03
CA GLY A 32 -6.52 -5.44 -12.17
C GLY A 32 -6.92 -4.68 -10.90
N LEU A 33 -6.27 -3.58 -10.51
CA LEU A 33 -6.69 -2.86 -9.30
C LEU A 33 -7.89 -1.94 -9.53
N GLY A 34 -8.08 -1.41 -10.74
CA GLY A 34 -9.25 -0.61 -11.12
C GLY A 34 -10.06 -1.30 -12.22
N LYS A 35 -11.37 -1.47 -12.01
CA LYS A 35 -12.26 -2.03 -13.05
C LYS A 35 -12.51 -1.04 -14.19
N ILE A 36 -12.47 0.26 -13.90
CA ILE A 36 -12.79 1.35 -14.83
C ILE A 36 -11.85 2.52 -14.54
N GLN A 37 -11.28 3.12 -15.58
CA GLN A 37 -10.58 4.39 -15.51
C GLN A 37 -11.56 5.52 -15.87
N ILE A 38 -11.61 6.54 -15.04
CA ILE A 38 -12.45 7.74 -15.24
C ILE A 38 -11.56 8.97 -15.19
N ASP A 39 -11.89 9.98 -15.98
CA ASP A 39 -11.06 11.18 -16.12
C ASP A 39 -11.50 12.27 -15.15
N LEU A 40 -10.52 12.92 -14.52
CA LEU A 40 -10.76 14.11 -13.71
C LEU A 40 -11.12 15.28 -14.62
N VAL A 41 -12.31 15.87 -14.40
CA VAL A 41 -12.80 17.03 -15.15
C VAL A 41 -12.50 18.32 -14.40
N GLU A 42 -12.79 18.35 -13.10
CA GLU A 42 -12.66 19.53 -12.27
C GLU A 42 -12.24 19.15 -10.85
N ASN A 43 -11.41 19.98 -10.23
CA ASN A 43 -11.07 19.90 -8.82
C ASN A 43 -10.98 21.32 -8.24
N SER A 44 -12.01 21.75 -7.53
CA SER A 44 -12.11 23.09 -6.95
C SER A 44 -12.17 23.04 -5.44
N THR A 45 -11.50 23.97 -4.78
CA THR A 45 -11.59 24.12 -3.31
C THR A 45 -12.85 24.92 -3.00
N ILE A 46 -13.73 24.37 -2.17
CA ILE A 46 -15.02 25.00 -1.80
C ILE A 46 -14.99 25.66 -0.41
N THR A 47 -13.87 25.53 0.30
CA THR A 47 -13.64 26.14 1.62
C THR A 47 -12.82 27.41 1.48
N SER A 48 -13.02 28.36 2.39
CA SER A 48 -12.19 29.55 2.48
C SER A 48 -10.75 29.21 2.87
N THR A 49 -9.81 30.12 2.58
CA THR A 49 -8.37 29.89 2.82
C THR A 49 -8.00 29.80 4.30
N ASP A 50 -8.82 30.37 5.18
CA ASP A 50 -8.69 30.36 6.64
C ASP A 50 -9.40 29.18 7.32
N HIS A 51 -10.16 28.38 6.56
CA HIS A 51 -10.80 27.19 7.10
C HIS A 51 -9.77 26.13 7.52
N PHE A 52 -9.92 25.57 8.72
CA PHE A 52 -8.94 24.65 9.33
C PHE A 52 -8.67 23.38 8.50
N GLN A 53 -9.62 22.97 7.67
CA GLN A 53 -9.51 21.81 6.80
C GLN A 53 -9.94 22.14 5.37
N ARG A 54 -9.06 21.91 4.40
CA ARG A 54 -9.39 22.16 3.00
C ARG A 54 -10.35 21.09 2.46
N VAL A 55 -11.45 21.51 1.86
CA VAL A 55 -12.44 20.64 1.21
C VAL A 55 -12.48 20.91 -0.29
N HIS A 56 -12.45 19.84 -1.06
CA HIS A 56 -12.48 19.85 -2.53
C HIS A 56 -13.80 19.29 -3.05
N HIS A 57 -14.38 19.95 -4.05
CA HIS A 57 -15.40 19.39 -4.94
C HIS A 57 -14.69 18.89 -6.20
N ILE A 58 -14.87 17.61 -6.48
CA ILE A 58 -14.16 16.92 -7.55
C ILE A 58 -15.19 16.32 -8.50
N LYS A 59 -15.03 16.56 -9.79
CA LYS A 59 -15.90 16.06 -10.85
C LYS A 59 -15.13 15.12 -11.77
N PHE A 60 -15.75 14.01 -12.10
CA PHE A 60 -15.21 13.01 -13.02
C PHE A 60 -16.11 12.84 -14.25
N SER A 61 -15.48 12.58 -15.38
CA SER A 61 -16.15 12.10 -16.59
C SER A 61 -16.24 10.58 -16.50
N ILE A 62 -17.45 10.03 -16.58
CA ILE A 62 -17.70 8.60 -16.52
C ILE A 62 -18.12 8.07 -17.89
N PRO A 63 -17.81 6.80 -18.23
CA PRO A 63 -18.29 6.22 -19.48
C PRO A 63 -19.83 6.12 -19.48
N PRO A 64 -20.50 6.25 -20.63
CA PRO A 64 -21.96 6.18 -20.71
C PRO A 64 -22.57 4.87 -20.20
N SER A 65 -21.78 3.80 -20.15
CA SER A 65 -22.18 2.49 -19.63
C SER A 65 -22.15 2.39 -18.10
N LEU A 66 -21.57 3.38 -17.40
CA LEU A 66 -21.55 3.44 -15.95
C LEU A 66 -22.76 4.26 -15.47
N HIS A 67 -23.67 3.60 -14.77
CA HIS A 67 -24.82 4.22 -14.14
C HIS A 67 -24.67 4.21 -12.62
N TYR A 68 -25.15 5.25 -11.95
CA TYR A 68 -25.20 5.33 -10.49
C TYR A 68 -26.48 6.05 -10.05
N SER A 69 -26.84 5.90 -8.78
CA SER A 69 -27.93 6.62 -8.12
C SER A 69 -27.40 7.50 -6.98
N PRO A 70 -28.11 8.60 -6.62
CA PRO A 70 -27.80 9.34 -5.41
C PRO A 70 -27.75 8.41 -4.19
N GLY A 71 -26.68 8.51 -3.40
CA GLY A 71 -26.41 7.61 -2.27
C GLY A 71 -25.42 6.48 -2.58
N ASP A 72 -25.11 6.22 -3.85
CA ASP A 72 -24.04 5.29 -4.24
C ASP A 72 -22.65 5.80 -3.81
N VAL A 73 -21.69 4.88 -3.80
CA VAL A 73 -20.32 5.11 -3.35
C VAL A 73 -19.34 4.95 -4.50
N LEU A 74 -18.47 5.95 -4.69
CA LEU A 74 -17.30 5.86 -5.55
C LEU A 74 -16.15 5.19 -4.78
N VAL A 75 -15.66 4.07 -5.31
CA VAL A 75 -14.50 3.35 -4.78
C VAL A 75 -13.25 3.74 -5.57
N VAL A 76 -12.35 4.49 -4.95
CA VAL A 76 -11.11 4.98 -5.57
C VAL A 76 -9.94 4.12 -5.15
N TYR A 77 -9.16 3.63 -6.11
CA TYR A 77 -7.91 2.91 -5.88
C TYR A 77 -6.72 3.87 -5.98
N PRO A 78 -6.07 4.23 -4.87
CA PRO A 78 -4.97 5.18 -4.88
C PRO A 78 -3.64 4.53 -5.30
N LYS A 79 -2.62 5.39 -5.43
CA LYS A 79 -1.22 5.01 -5.62
C LYS A 79 -0.35 5.77 -4.64
N ASN A 80 0.81 5.20 -4.30
CA ASN A 80 1.82 5.93 -3.54
C ASN A 80 2.46 7.05 -4.36
N GLU A 81 3.00 8.04 -3.66
CA GLU A 81 3.74 9.13 -4.28
C GLU A 81 5.08 8.65 -4.86
N ILE A 82 5.52 9.28 -5.95
CA ILE A 82 6.73 8.85 -6.66
C ILE A 82 7.99 8.91 -5.80
N GLN A 83 8.11 9.95 -4.95
CA GLN A 83 9.24 10.12 -4.03
C GLN A 83 9.33 8.97 -3.01
N LEU A 84 8.18 8.49 -2.53
CA LEU A 84 8.12 7.36 -1.60
C LEU A 84 8.50 6.05 -2.30
N ILE A 85 8.08 5.88 -3.56
CA ILE A 85 8.46 4.73 -4.39
C ILE A 85 9.97 4.73 -4.63
N ASP A 86 10.56 5.87 -4.97
CA ASP A 86 12.01 6.01 -5.20
C ASP A 86 12.82 5.76 -3.93
N SER A 87 12.29 6.22 -2.78
CA SER A 87 12.88 5.94 -1.48
C SER A 87 12.84 4.46 -1.12
N MET A 88 11.75 3.76 -1.44
CA MET A 88 11.65 2.31 -1.29
C MET A 88 12.65 1.58 -2.21
N LYS A 89 12.76 1.99 -3.48
CA LYS A 89 13.75 1.41 -4.41
C LYS A 89 15.18 1.54 -3.87
N SER A 90 15.51 2.71 -3.34
CA SER A 90 16.83 2.97 -2.76
C SER A 90 17.10 2.07 -1.54
N LEU A 91 16.08 1.83 -0.71
CA LEU A 91 16.17 0.97 0.46
C LEU A 91 16.33 -0.53 0.10
N PHE A 92 15.76 -0.95 -1.03
CA PHE A 92 15.79 -2.33 -1.54
C PHE A 92 16.66 -2.46 -2.79
N ASN A 93 17.80 -1.76 -2.84
CA ASN A 93 18.69 -1.75 -4.02
C ASN A 93 19.30 -3.12 -4.37
N HIS A 94 19.19 -4.11 -3.48
CA HIS A 94 19.56 -5.50 -3.73
C HIS A 94 18.50 -6.29 -4.52
N ILE A 95 17.28 -5.76 -4.65
CA ILE A 95 16.22 -6.34 -5.46
C ILE A 95 16.25 -5.72 -6.86
N ASP A 96 16.29 -6.56 -7.89
CA ASP A 96 16.10 -6.12 -9.27
C ASP A 96 14.65 -5.67 -9.49
N GLU A 97 14.44 -4.36 -9.61
CA GLU A 97 13.12 -3.77 -9.77
C GLU A 97 12.43 -4.10 -11.10
N THR A 98 13.20 -4.51 -12.10
CA THR A 98 12.70 -4.84 -13.44
C THR A 98 12.24 -6.29 -13.52
N LYS A 99 12.71 -7.14 -12.60
CA LYS A 99 12.37 -8.55 -12.56
C LYS A 99 10.88 -8.74 -12.32
N LEU A 100 10.26 -9.49 -13.22
CA LEU A 100 8.85 -9.83 -13.14
C LEU A 100 8.65 -11.05 -12.24
N PHE A 101 7.55 -11.03 -11.51
CA PHE A 101 7.10 -12.08 -10.61
C PHE A 101 5.64 -12.38 -10.87
N THR A 102 5.28 -13.65 -10.75
CA THR A 102 3.91 -14.12 -10.82
C THR A 102 3.45 -14.46 -9.41
N ILE A 103 2.41 -13.79 -8.94
CA ILE A 103 1.69 -14.14 -7.72
C ILE A 103 0.56 -15.09 -8.11
N GLN A 104 0.66 -16.35 -7.67
CA GLN A 104 -0.39 -17.35 -7.85
C GLN A 104 -1.15 -17.51 -6.54
N SER A 105 -2.46 -17.38 -6.58
CA SER A 105 -3.33 -17.50 -5.41
C SER A 105 -4.66 -18.17 -5.77
N LEU A 106 -5.46 -18.50 -4.76
CA LEU A 106 -6.84 -18.95 -4.96
C LEU A 106 -7.79 -17.80 -4.65
N CYS A 107 -8.54 -17.35 -5.65
CA CYS A 107 -9.63 -16.39 -5.49
C CYS A 107 -10.95 -17.14 -5.63
N ASN A 108 -11.74 -17.23 -4.56
CA ASN A 108 -13.01 -17.98 -4.54
C ASN A 108 -12.87 -19.44 -5.04
N GLY A 109 -11.76 -20.10 -4.70
CA GLY A 109 -11.46 -21.47 -5.13
C GLY A 109 -10.94 -21.59 -6.57
N GLN A 110 -10.81 -20.49 -7.31
CA GLN A 110 -10.25 -20.48 -8.66
C GLN A 110 -8.81 -19.95 -8.66
N PRO A 111 -7.89 -20.57 -9.44
CA PRO A 111 -6.55 -20.05 -9.62
C PRO A 111 -6.57 -18.63 -10.18
N SER A 112 -5.88 -17.72 -9.50
CA SER A 112 -5.68 -16.33 -9.90
C SER A 112 -4.19 -16.07 -10.01
N THR A 113 -3.80 -15.45 -11.11
CA THR A 113 -2.40 -15.22 -11.47
C THR A 113 -2.23 -13.73 -11.75
N LEU A 114 -1.35 -13.08 -11.01
CA LEU A 114 -1.03 -11.66 -11.17
C LEU A 114 0.45 -11.49 -11.48
N LEU A 115 0.75 -10.90 -12.63
CA LEU A 115 2.11 -10.55 -13.02
C LEU A 115 2.47 -9.17 -12.44
N VAL A 116 3.58 -9.05 -11.73
CA VAL A 116 3.99 -7.83 -11.03
C VAL A 116 5.50 -7.65 -11.08
N ASN A 117 5.99 -6.46 -10.75
CA ASN A 117 7.37 -6.25 -10.33
C ASN A 117 7.39 -5.41 -9.04
N PHE A 118 8.58 -5.19 -8.48
CA PHE A 118 8.75 -4.40 -7.25
C PHE A 118 8.17 -2.99 -7.38
N HIS A 119 8.42 -2.30 -8.50
CA HIS A 119 7.90 -0.96 -8.75
C HIS A 119 6.36 -0.95 -8.72
N TRP A 120 5.72 -1.90 -9.39
CA TRP A 120 4.27 -1.99 -9.44
C TRP A 120 3.67 -2.24 -8.05
N LEU A 121 4.26 -3.14 -7.25
CA LEU A 121 3.80 -3.37 -5.89
C LEU A 121 3.94 -2.12 -5.03
N CYS A 122 5.07 -1.43 -5.10
CA CYS A 122 5.28 -0.18 -4.36
C CYS A 122 4.32 0.92 -4.82
N LYS A 123 4.00 1.00 -6.12
CA LYS A 123 3.11 2.01 -6.68
C LYS A 123 1.66 1.78 -6.27
N TRP A 124 1.18 0.54 -6.38
CA TRP A 124 -0.25 0.26 -6.36
C TRP A 124 -0.73 -0.70 -5.28
N TYR A 125 0.13 -1.60 -4.79
CA TYR A 125 -0.29 -2.66 -3.88
C TYR A 125 0.06 -2.37 -2.43
N PHE A 126 1.27 -1.92 -2.12
CA PHE A 126 1.73 -1.78 -0.73
C PHE A 126 1.22 -0.49 -0.07
N ASP A 127 0.62 -0.61 1.11
CA ASP A 127 0.28 0.55 1.95
C ASP A 127 1.51 1.01 2.77
N LEU A 128 2.41 1.72 2.10
CA LEU A 128 3.67 2.18 2.69
C LEU A 128 3.47 3.24 3.80
N ASN A 129 2.33 3.93 3.77
CA ASN A 129 1.96 4.97 4.73
C ASN A 129 1.18 4.41 5.93
N ALA A 130 0.78 3.14 5.91
CA ALA A 130 0.12 2.52 7.05
C ALA A 130 1.05 2.44 8.26
N ILE A 131 0.46 2.41 9.46
CA ILE A 131 1.20 2.22 10.72
C ILE A 131 1.38 0.71 10.94
N PRO A 132 2.63 0.21 11.08
CA PRO A 132 2.88 -1.20 11.30
C PRO A 132 2.26 -1.74 12.59
N ARG A 133 1.63 -2.91 12.48
CA ARG A 133 1.13 -3.66 13.64
C ARG A 133 2.27 -4.40 14.33
N ARG A 134 2.11 -4.81 15.59
CA ARG A 134 3.14 -5.59 16.32
C ARG A 134 3.64 -6.82 15.55
N TYR A 135 2.74 -7.51 14.85
CA TYR A 135 3.09 -8.69 14.07
C TYR A 135 4.11 -8.42 12.95
N PHE A 136 4.13 -7.21 12.38
CA PHE A 136 5.17 -6.82 11.40
C PHE A 136 6.58 -6.90 12.00
N PHE A 137 6.76 -6.43 13.24
CA PHE A 137 8.07 -6.45 13.91
C PHE A 137 8.52 -7.88 14.22
N TYR A 138 7.58 -8.76 14.59
CA TYR A 138 7.87 -10.18 14.72
C TYR A 138 8.32 -10.79 13.39
N LEU A 139 7.55 -10.62 12.31
CA LEU A 139 7.91 -11.15 11.00
C LEU A 139 9.29 -10.66 10.55
N LEU A 140 9.56 -9.35 10.65
CA LEU A 140 10.84 -8.77 10.26
C LEU A 140 12.01 -9.35 11.08
N SER A 141 11.77 -9.67 12.37
CA SER A 141 12.80 -10.30 13.22
C SER A 141 13.18 -11.73 12.77
N GLN A 142 12.26 -12.44 12.10
CA GLN A 142 12.53 -13.80 11.60
C GLN A 142 13.51 -13.79 10.43
N TYR A 143 13.48 -12.73 9.60
CA TYR A 143 14.40 -12.56 8.48
C TYR A 143 15.70 -11.84 8.86
N SER A 144 15.74 -11.20 10.03
CA SER A 144 16.91 -10.42 10.44
C SER A 144 18.11 -11.30 10.81
N THR A 145 19.26 -10.99 10.22
CA THR A 145 20.56 -11.58 10.55
C THR A 145 21.43 -10.68 11.43
N ASN A 146 20.98 -9.45 11.71
CA ASN A 146 21.69 -8.52 12.59
C ASN A 146 21.14 -8.62 14.01
N ASP A 147 21.93 -9.13 14.95
CA ASP A 147 21.47 -9.38 16.33
C ASP A 147 20.90 -8.14 17.03
N VAL A 148 21.48 -6.96 16.79
CA VAL A 148 21.03 -5.71 17.42
C VAL A 148 19.64 -5.33 16.93
N GLU A 149 19.43 -5.29 15.61
CA GLU A 149 18.12 -5.01 15.03
C GLU A 149 17.10 -6.10 15.37
N LYS A 150 17.48 -7.38 15.26
CA LYS A 150 16.64 -8.52 15.61
C LYS A 150 16.13 -8.44 17.04
N ASN A 151 17.01 -8.18 18.01
CA ASN A 151 16.62 -8.06 19.41
C ASN A 151 15.66 -6.89 19.62
N LYS A 152 15.86 -5.76 18.93
CA LYS A 152 14.96 -4.61 19.01
C LYS A 152 13.58 -4.88 18.38
N LEU A 153 13.55 -5.62 17.27
CA LEU A 153 12.31 -6.05 16.62
C LEU A 153 11.50 -7.00 17.52
N ILE A 154 12.18 -7.95 18.18
CA ILE A 154 11.56 -8.84 19.17
C ILE A 154 11.03 -8.04 20.36
N GLU A 155 11.80 -7.07 20.87
CA GLU A 155 11.36 -6.17 21.95
C GLU A 155 10.01 -5.52 21.60
N PHE A 156 9.83 -5.02 20.37
CA PHE A 156 8.57 -4.39 19.94
C PHE A 156 7.38 -5.36 19.79
N TYR A 157 7.64 -6.65 19.63
CA TYR A 157 6.59 -7.66 19.56
C TYR A 157 6.12 -8.11 20.95
N LEU A 158 7.06 -8.24 21.89
CA LEU A 158 6.82 -8.81 23.22
C LEU A 158 5.76 -8.03 24.02
N PRO A 159 4.75 -8.71 24.61
CA PRO A 159 3.70 -8.05 25.40
C PRO A 159 4.22 -7.26 26.59
N GLU A 160 5.36 -7.63 27.17
CA GLU A 160 5.93 -6.95 28.34
C GLU A 160 6.50 -5.56 27.98
N ASN A 161 6.78 -5.32 26.70
CA ASN A 161 7.43 -4.10 26.18
C ASN A 161 6.45 -3.23 25.38
N VAL A 162 5.18 -3.24 25.76
CA VAL A 162 4.10 -2.46 25.13
C VAL A 162 4.48 -0.99 24.95
N ASP A 163 5.07 -0.37 25.97
CA ASP A 163 5.41 1.05 25.96
C ASP A 163 6.53 1.39 24.95
N SER A 164 7.51 0.49 24.78
CA SER A 164 8.54 0.63 23.74
C SER A 164 7.91 0.66 22.34
N PHE A 165 6.99 -0.29 22.06
CA PHE A 165 6.26 -0.32 20.80
C PHE A 165 5.41 0.94 20.57
N TYR A 166 4.67 1.41 21.59
CA TYR A 166 3.83 2.60 21.45
C TYR A 166 4.65 3.87 21.24
N SER A 167 5.76 4.02 21.98
CA SER A 167 6.66 5.17 21.89
C SER A 167 7.39 5.21 20.55
N TYR A 168 7.78 4.04 20.03
CA TYR A 168 8.37 3.94 18.70
C TYR A 168 7.29 4.07 17.61
N CYS A 169 6.33 3.18 17.50
CA CYS A 169 5.48 3.08 16.30
C CYS A 169 4.20 3.93 16.39
N SER A 170 3.31 3.59 17.33
CA SER A 170 1.92 4.05 17.26
C SER A 170 1.71 5.52 17.61
N ARG A 171 2.33 6.03 18.70
CA ARG A 171 2.18 7.43 19.14
C ARG A 171 2.72 8.42 18.10
N PRO A 172 3.93 8.24 17.54
CA PRO A 172 4.43 9.15 16.51
C PRO A 172 3.88 8.85 15.11
N ARG A 173 3.04 7.80 14.96
CA ARG A 173 2.47 7.32 13.69
C ARG A 173 3.55 6.93 12.68
N ARG A 174 4.62 6.26 13.12
CA ARG A 174 5.69 5.77 12.24
C ARG A 174 5.10 4.79 11.23
N ASN A 175 5.37 5.01 9.95
CA ASN A 175 4.81 4.19 8.88
C ASN A 175 5.70 3.00 8.51
N TYR A 176 5.25 2.17 7.54
CA TYR A 176 5.99 1.00 7.06
C TYR A 176 7.33 1.39 6.43
N TYR A 177 7.37 2.41 5.57
CA TYR A 177 8.61 2.86 4.95
C TYR A 177 9.64 3.31 6.00
N GLU A 178 9.24 4.17 6.94
CA GLU A 178 10.11 4.66 8.02
C GLU A 178 10.62 3.52 8.89
N SER A 179 9.75 2.57 9.24
CA SER A 179 10.15 1.41 10.03
C SER A 179 11.14 0.52 9.28
N LEU A 180 10.91 0.25 7.99
CA LEU A 180 11.85 -0.51 7.17
C LEU A 180 13.20 0.23 7.05
N ARG A 181 13.18 1.56 6.88
CA ARG A 181 14.40 2.38 6.84
C ARG A 181 15.19 2.31 8.16
N ASP A 182 14.51 2.41 9.29
CA ASP A 182 15.15 2.36 10.62
C ASP A 182 15.76 0.97 10.91
N PHE A 183 15.30 -0.09 10.24
CA PHE A 183 15.81 -1.48 10.29
C PHE A 183 16.50 -1.92 8.99
N SER A 184 17.28 -1.02 8.39
CA SER A 184 17.88 -1.22 7.07
C SER A 184 18.79 -2.46 6.94
N LYS A 185 19.43 -2.95 8.01
CA LYS A 185 20.27 -4.15 7.93
C LYS A 185 19.41 -5.40 7.79
N SER A 186 18.29 -5.47 8.51
CA SER A 186 17.30 -6.55 8.41
C SER A 186 16.62 -6.55 7.05
N VAL A 187 16.36 -5.35 6.50
CA VAL A 187 15.74 -5.19 5.17
C VAL A 187 16.57 -5.82 4.04
N LYS A 188 17.90 -5.82 4.14
CA LYS A 188 18.78 -6.45 3.13
C LYS A 188 18.60 -7.96 3.00
N CYS A 189 17.97 -8.60 3.99
CA CYS A 189 17.68 -10.03 3.96
C CYS A 189 16.32 -10.37 3.33
N LEU A 190 15.51 -9.36 3.00
CA LEU A 190 14.17 -9.55 2.47
C LEU A 190 14.19 -9.74 0.96
N ASP A 191 13.39 -10.70 0.49
CA ASP A 191 13.03 -10.86 -0.91
C ASP A 191 11.58 -10.39 -1.18
N MET A 192 11.15 -10.54 -2.43
CA MET A 192 9.79 -10.16 -2.85
C MET A 192 8.68 -10.92 -2.14
N GLY A 193 8.90 -12.19 -1.79
CA GLY A 193 7.92 -13.00 -1.07
C GLY A 193 7.74 -12.48 0.35
N CYS A 194 8.84 -12.17 1.03
CA CYS A 194 8.84 -11.58 2.36
C CYS A 194 8.08 -10.25 2.39
N LEU A 195 8.25 -9.40 1.36
CA LEU A 195 7.60 -8.10 1.30
C LEU A 195 6.06 -8.18 1.19
N LEU A 196 5.56 -9.16 0.44
CA LEU A 196 4.12 -9.42 0.33
C LEU A 196 3.50 -9.88 1.66
N GLU A 197 4.28 -10.53 2.51
CA GLU A 197 3.84 -10.96 3.83
C GLU A 197 3.95 -9.82 4.87
N LEU A 198 5.02 -9.02 4.77
CA LEU A 198 5.32 -7.94 5.72
C LEU A 198 4.41 -6.72 5.55
N ILE A 199 4.21 -6.28 4.30
CA ILE A 199 3.59 -4.99 4.00
C ILE A 199 2.12 -5.22 3.59
N PRO A 200 1.16 -4.58 4.27
CA PRO A 200 -0.25 -4.77 3.97
C PRO A 200 -0.60 -4.19 2.60
N SER A 201 -1.69 -4.71 2.02
CA SER A 201 -2.27 -4.14 0.81
C SER A 201 -2.91 -2.78 1.07
N MET A 202 -2.80 -1.90 0.09
CA MET A 202 -3.40 -0.58 0.05
C MET A 202 -4.90 -0.72 -0.17
N LYS A 203 -5.67 -0.22 0.81
CA LYS A 203 -7.13 -0.29 0.74
C LYS A 203 -7.69 0.70 -0.28
N PRO A 204 -8.77 0.39 -1.00
CA PRO A 204 -9.49 1.42 -1.72
C PRO A 204 -10.11 2.44 -0.76
N ARG A 205 -10.41 3.63 -1.26
CA ARG A 205 -11.06 4.72 -0.51
C ARG A 205 -12.47 4.91 -1.05
N GLU A 206 -13.43 4.91 -0.15
CA GLU A 206 -14.85 5.02 -0.45
C GLU A 206 -15.31 6.46 -0.22
N TYR A 207 -15.99 7.04 -1.22
CA TYR A 207 -16.56 8.38 -1.15
C TYR A 207 -18.01 8.36 -1.58
N SER A 208 -18.89 8.98 -0.80
CA SER A 208 -20.27 9.17 -1.20
C SER A 208 -20.36 10.06 -2.44
N ILE A 209 -21.11 9.62 -3.43
CA ILE A 209 -21.38 10.41 -4.63
C ILE A 209 -22.36 11.53 -4.25
N CYS A 210 -22.02 12.77 -4.60
CA CYS A 210 -22.80 13.96 -4.25
C CYS A 210 -23.53 14.60 -5.44
N SER A 211 -23.51 13.95 -6.61
CA SER A 211 -24.29 14.32 -7.78
C SER A 211 -25.48 13.38 -8.00
N SER A 212 -26.44 13.81 -8.81
CA SER A 212 -27.42 12.92 -9.42
C SER A 212 -26.99 12.55 -10.83
N TYR A 213 -27.27 11.32 -11.25
CA TYR A 213 -27.02 10.91 -12.63
C TYR A 213 -27.77 11.83 -13.60
N SER A 214 -27.03 12.46 -14.51
CA SER A 214 -27.54 13.38 -15.51
C SER A 214 -27.06 12.95 -16.90
N HIS A 215 -27.65 13.51 -17.95
CA HIS A 215 -27.26 13.23 -19.33
C HIS A 215 -25.80 13.59 -19.67
N GLU A 216 -25.10 14.32 -18.78
CA GLU A 216 -23.72 14.75 -19.01
C GLU A 216 -22.66 13.68 -18.70
N SER A 217 -23.06 12.48 -18.23
CA SER A 217 -22.13 11.40 -17.84
C SER A 217 -21.03 11.89 -16.88
N LYS A 218 -21.45 12.60 -15.84
CA LYS A 218 -20.58 13.12 -14.77
C LYS A 218 -20.90 12.54 -13.42
N LEU A 219 -19.87 12.44 -12.58
CA LEU A 219 -19.96 12.01 -11.19
C LEU A 219 -19.13 12.93 -10.32
N ASP A 220 -19.73 13.38 -9.22
CA ASP A 220 -19.10 14.33 -8.31
C ASP A 220 -18.91 13.70 -6.92
N ILE A 221 -17.82 14.09 -6.26
CA ILE A 221 -17.57 13.83 -4.84
C ILE A 221 -17.12 15.11 -4.13
N VAL A 222 -17.37 15.19 -2.82
CA VAL A 222 -16.81 16.22 -1.95
C VAL A 222 -15.90 15.54 -0.94
N VAL A 223 -14.64 15.99 -0.87
CA VAL A 223 -13.60 15.35 -0.07
C VAL A 223 -12.87 16.37 0.79
N ALA A 224 -12.83 16.12 2.09
CA ALA A 224 -11.99 16.86 3.01
C ALA A 224 -10.56 16.30 2.99
N LEU A 225 -9.59 17.16 2.73
CA LEU A 225 -8.19 16.78 2.66
C LEU A 225 -7.66 16.40 4.05
N VAL A 226 -7.10 15.21 4.16
CA VAL A 226 -6.44 14.75 5.39
C VAL A 226 -4.99 15.22 5.36
N ARG A 227 -4.64 16.14 6.26
CA ARG A 227 -3.26 16.56 6.53
C ARG A 227 -3.04 16.59 8.03
N TYR A 228 -1.95 16.02 8.47
CA TYR A 228 -1.50 16.08 9.84
C TYR A 228 0.02 16.10 9.87
N GLN A 229 0.57 16.72 10.91
CA GLN A 229 2.01 16.72 11.16
C GLN A 229 2.32 15.60 12.15
N THR A 230 3.32 14.77 11.83
CA THR A 230 3.87 13.80 12.78
C THR A 230 5.03 14.45 13.54
N VAL A 231 5.37 13.87 14.70
CA VAL A 231 6.55 14.29 15.48
C VAL A 231 7.87 13.77 14.88
N ILE A 232 7.79 12.97 13.81
CA ILE A 232 8.95 12.41 13.12
C ILE A 232 9.48 13.46 12.16
N VAL A 233 10.73 13.88 12.38
CA VAL A 233 11.43 14.77 11.45
C VAL A 233 12.02 13.90 10.33
N GLN A 234 11.68 14.21 9.08
CA GLN A 234 12.38 13.60 7.94
C GLN A 234 13.82 14.13 7.93
N PRO A 235 14.84 13.26 7.88
CA PRO A 235 16.24 13.67 7.82
C PRO A 235 16.58 14.41 6.52
#